data_AF-A0A150MPZ6-F1
#
_entry.id   AF-A0A150MPZ6-F1
#
_cell.length_a   1.000
_cell.length_b   1.000
_cell.length_c   1.000
_cell.angle_alpha   90.00
_cell.angle_beta   90.00
_cell.angle_gamma   90.00
#
_symmetry.space_group_name_H-M   'P 1'
#
loop_
_entity.id
_entity.type
_entity.pdbx_description
1 polymer ?
#
loop_
_entity_poly.entity_id
_entity_poly.type
_entity_poly.pdbx_seq_one_letter_code
_entity_poly.pdbx_strand_id
1 'polypeptide(L)' 'MGACDLVERHLSHIFAKLHVSSRIEAIEKAKQLGLIPESPLFSTPSSDR' A
#
# COMPACT_ATOMS: atom_id res chain seq x y z
N MET A 1 -18.83 6.82 16.60
CA MET A 1 -18.12 6.39 15.39
C MET A 1 -16.66 6.77 15.58
N GLY A 2 -15.80 5.78 15.83
CA GLY A 2 -14.38 6.00 16.15
C GLY A 2 -13.55 6.21 14.88
N ALA A 3 -12.30 6.68 15.05
CA ALA A 3 -11.37 6.85 13.94
C ALA A 3 -11.06 5.52 13.21
N CYS A 4 -11.03 4.40 13.93
CA CYS A 4 -10.83 3.06 13.34
C CYS A 4 -11.95 2.70 12.34
N ASP A 5 -13.21 2.94 12.70
CA ASP A 5 -14.38 2.68 11.82
C ASP A 5 -14.32 3.47 10.51
N LEU A 6 -13.66 4.63 10.52
CA LEU A 6 -13.46 5.46 9.34
C LEU A 6 -12.38 4.86 8.44
N VAL A 7 -11.24 4.46 9.02
CA VAL A 7 -10.13 3.84 8.29
C VAL A 7 -10.59 2.55 7.62
N GLU A 8 -11.33 1.69 8.31
CA GLU A 8 -11.84 0.44 7.74
C GLU A 8 -12.74 0.68 6.52
N ARG A 9 -13.66 1.65 6.58
CA ARG A 9 -14.49 2.02 5.42
C ARG A 9 -13.67 2.52 4.24
N HIS A 10 -12.64 3.32 4.49
CA HIS A 10 -11.76 3.78 3.41
C HIS A 10 -11.01 2.61 2.78
N LEU A 11 -10.51 1.67 3.59
CA LEU A 11 -9.85 0.47 3.08
C LEU A 11 -10.80 -0.38 2.23
N SER A 12 -12.05 -0.59 2.66
CA SER A 12 -13.06 -1.30 1.87
C SER A 12 -13.30 -0.63 0.50
N HIS A 13 -13.40 0.70 0.47
CA HIS A 13 -13.58 1.43 -0.79
C HIS A 13 -12.34 1.36 -1.70
N ILE A 14 -11.14 1.45 -1.13
CA ILE A 14 -9.89 1.31 -1.89
C ILE A 14 -9.80 -0.10 -2.50
N PHE A 15 -10.10 -1.13 -1.72
CA PHE A 15 -10.03 -2.52 -2.16
C PHE A 15 -11.02 -2.79 -3.30
N ALA A 16 -12.25 -2.26 -3.18
CA ALA A 16 -13.25 -2.35 -4.24
C ALA A 16 -12.78 -1.65 -5.54
N LYS A 17 -12.20 -0.45 -5.44
CA LYS A 17 -11.72 0.31 -6.61
C LYS A 17 -10.52 -0.34 -7.31
N LEU A 18 -9.65 -0.98 -6.54
CA LEU A 18 -8.47 -1.65 -7.08
C LEU A 18 -8.75 -3.10 -7.50
N HIS A 19 -9.95 -3.63 -7.24
CA HIS A 19 -10.33 -5.03 -7.42
C HIS A 19 -9.37 -6.00 -6.70
N VAL A 20 -9.12 -5.74 -5.42
CA VAL A 20 -8.20 -6.52 -4.57
C VAL A 20 -8.89 -6.95 -3.28
N SER A 21 -8.34 -7.99 -2.65
CA SER A 21 -8.90 -8.60 -1.44
C SER A 21 -8.03 -8.42 -0.20
N SER A 22 -6.76 -8.04 -0.38
CA SER A 22 -5.80 -7.90 0.71
C SER A 22 -4.99 -6.60 0.62
N ARG A 23 -4.40 -6.21 1.76
CA ARG A 23 -3.48 -5.08 1.82
C ARG A 23 -2.28 -5.26 0.88
N ILE A 24 -1.74 -6.47 0.81
CA ILE A 24 -0.57 -6.79 -0.02
C ILE A 24 -0.93 -6.59 -1.49
N GLU A 25 -2.05 -7.17 -1.94
CA GLU A 25 -2.55 -6.96 -3.31
C GLU A 25 -2.81 -5.47 -3.61
N ALA A 26 -3.38 -4.72 -2.66
CA ALA A 26 -3.61 -3.29 -2.83
C ALA A 26 -2.30 -2.50 -3.05
N ILE A 27 -1.24 -2.84 -2.29
CA ILE A 27 0.08 -2.22 -2.43
C ILE A 27 0.70 -2.58 -3.77
N GLU A 28 0.73 -3.87 -4.14
CA GLU A 28 1.29 -4.33 -5.41
C GLU A 28 0.53 -3.77 -6.61
N LYS A 29 -0.80 -3.64 -6.52
CA LYS A 29 -1.61 -2.99 -7.56
C LYS A 29 -1.34 -1.49 -7.65
N ALA A 30 -1.19 -0.80 -6.51
CA ALA A 30 -0.89 0.62 -6.49
C ALA A 30 0.49 0.94 -7.09
N LYS A 31 1.48 0.08 -6.84
CA LYS A 31 2.81 0.06 -7.47
C LYS A 31 2.74 -0.06 -8.99
N GLN A 32 2.06 -1.10 -9.49
CA GLN A 32 1.85 -1.34 -10.92
C GLN A 32 1.15 -0.18 -11.65
N LEU A 33 0.29 0.56 -10.95
CA LEU A 33 -0.42 1.73 -11.46
C LEU A 33 0.38 3.04 -11.34
N GLY A 34 1.56 3.02 -10.71
CA GLY A 34 2.36 4.22 -10.44
C GLY A 34 1.73 5.19 -9.43
N LEU A 35 0.79 4.72 -8.59
CA LEU A 35 0.10 5.53 -7.58
C LEU A 35 0.95 5.78 -6.33
N ILE A 36 1.88 4.86 -6.06
CA ILE A 36 2.86 4.98 -4.98
C ILE A 36 4.24 4.73 -5.57
N PRO A 37 5.28 5.42 -5.06
CA PRO A 37 6.64 5.17 -5.52
C PRO A 37 7.03 3.72 -5.22
N GLU A 38 7.70 3.10 -6.18
CA GLU A 38 8.52 1.90 -5.96
C GLU A 38 9.67 2.32 -5.03
N SER A 39 9.45 2.32 -3.72
CA SER A 39 10.42 2.86 -2.77
C SER A 39 11.76 2.11 -2.89
N PRO A 40 12.91 2.78 -3.10
CA PRO A 40 14.22 2.16 -2.97
C PRO A 40 14.70 2.05 -1.50
N LEU A 41 13.79 2.13 -0.51
CA LEU A 41 14.14 2.34 0.90
C LEU A 41 14.64 1.10 1.68
N PHE A 42 15.01 0.02 0.99
CA PHE A 42 15.78 -1.07 1.61
C PHE A 42 17.06 -1.42 0.84
N SER A 43 17.58 -0.49 0.05
CA SER A 43 19.01 -0.49 -0.24
C SER A 43 19.72 0.04 0.99
N THR A 44 19.95 -0.81 1.99
CA THR A 44 21.03 -0.53 2.96
C THR A 44 22.26 -0.16 2.14
N PRO A 45 22.94 0.98 2.38
CA PRO A 45 24.27 1.10 1.81
C PRO A 45 25.04 -0.11 2.31
N SER A 46 25.53 -0.93 1.38
CA SER A 46 26.54 -1.94 1.68
C SER A 46 27.65 -1.20 2.41
N SER A 47 27.68 -1.32 3.73
CA SER A 47 28.75 -0.77 4.56
C SER A 47 29.95 -1.66 4.34
N ASP A 48 30.61 -1.45 3.20
CA ASP A 48 31.95 -1.91 2.93
C ASP A 48 32.88 -1.03 3.78
N ARG A 49 33.20 -1.53 4.98
CA ARG A 49 34.38 -1.16 5.79
C ARG A 49 34.53 -2.08 6.99
#